data_AF-A0AAE2XSC7-F1
#
_entry.id   AF-A0AAE2XSC7-F1
#
_cell.length_a   1.000
_cell.length_b   1.000
_cell.length_c   1.000
_cell.angle_alpha   90.00
_cell.angle_beta   90.00
_cell.angle_gamma   90.00
#
_symmetry.space_group_name_H-M   'P 1'
#
loop_
_entity.id
_entity.type
_entity.pdbx_description
1 polymer ?
#
loop_
_entity_poly.entity_id
_entity_poly.type
_entity_poly.pdbx_seq_one_letter_code
_entity_poly.pdbx_strand_id
1 'polypeptide(L)' 'MVGVMFKKVLLRHGFRRNRRSDELQYITHWDNVGGVYVTLKPKMAIVEIKDRNVIHVFKSAKELDAFIKNLRESSIPFM' A
#
# COMPACT_ATOMS: atom_id res chain seq x y z
N MET A 1 -9.69 -9.56 -13.57
CA MET A 1 -8.38 -8.97 -13.91
C MET A 1 -7.98 -7.74 -13.06
N VAL A 2 -8.71 -7.40 -11.98
CA VAL A 2 -8.45 -6.20 -11.15
C VAL A 2 -7.25 -6.38 -10.20
N GLY A 3 -7.09 -7.57 -9.59
CA GLY A 3 -5.96 -7.86 -8.70
C GLY A 3 -4.58 -7.75 -9.36
N VAL A 4 -4.50 -7.94 -10.69
CA VAL A 4 -3.24 -7.81 -11.45
C VAL A 4 -2.76 -6.35 -11.47
N MET A 5 -3.67 -5.39 -11.59
CA MET A 5 -3.32 -3.96 -11.64
C MET A 5 -2.87 -3.45 -10.27
N PHE A 6 -3.58 -3.79 -9.19
CA PHE A 6 -3.16 -3.43 -7.84
C PHE A 6 -1.78 -4.00 -7.50
N LYS A 7 -1.54 -5.28 -7.81
CA LYS A 7 -0.22 -5.90 -7.62
C LYS A 7 0.88 -5.15 -8.35
N LYS A 8 0.66 -4.73 -9.60
CA LYS A 8 1.66 -3.96 -10.37
C LYS A 8 1.99 -2.62 -9.72
N VAL A 9 0.99 -1.89 -9.21
CA VAL A 9 1.20 -0.64 -8.46
C VAL A 9 2.08 -0.90 -7.24
N LEU A 10 1.73 -1.90 -6.44
CA LEU A 10 2.48 -2.23 -5.23
C LEU A 10 3.94 -2.59 -5.51
N LEU A 11 4.20 -3.42 -6.52
CA LEU A 11 5.56 -3.78 -6.92
C LEU A 11 6.37 -2.58 -7.41
N ARG A 12 5.75 -1.65 -8.16
CA ARG A 12 6.40 -0.40 -8.62
C ARG A 12 6.86 0.46 -7.45
N HIS A 13 6.10 0.48 -6.35
CA HIS A 13 6.44 1.23 -5.13
C HIS A 13 7.28 0.45 -4.13
N GLY A 14 7.83 -0.70 -4.52
CA GLY A 14 8.76 -1.47 -3.70
C GLY A 14 8.11 -2.34 -2.61
N PHE A 15 6.78 -2.49 -2.63
CA PHE A 15 6.11 -3.40 -1.70
C PHE A 15 6.50 -4.86 -1.96
N ARG A 16 6.68 -5.61 -0.88
CA ARG A 16 7.00 -7.05 -0.93
C ARG A 16 5.82 -7.87 -0.43
N ARG A 17 5.66 -9.08 -0.96
CA ARG A 17 4.62 -10.01 -0.48
C ARG A 17 4.88 -10.36 0.98
N ASN A 18 3.90 -10.15 1.86
CA ASN A 18 3.95 -10.66 3.22
C ASN A 18 3.69 -12.18 3.20
N ARG A 19 4.71 -12.98 3.52
CA ARG A 19 4.63 -14.45 3.55
C ARG A 19 4.03 -15.00 4.85
N ARG A 20 3.85 -14.16 5.87
CA ARG A 20 3.29 -14.55 7.17
C ARG A 20 1.78 -14.31 7.26
N SER A 21 1.15 -13.84 6.18
CA SER A 21 -0.28 -13.59 6.11
C SER A 21 -0.93 -14.59 5.17
N ASP A 22 -2.01 -15.22 5.64
CA ASP A 22 -2.85 -16.11 4.83
C ASP A 22 -3.58 -15.35 3.71
N GLU A 23 -3.72 -14.03 3.86
CA GLU A 23 -4.33 -13.16 2.86
C GLU A 23 -3.29 -12.66 1.85
N LEU A 24 -3.76 -12.13 0.70
CA LEU A 24 -2.92 -11.50 -0.32
C LEU A 24 -2.43 -10.10 0.08
N GLN A 25 -1.71 -10.02 1.20
CA GLN A 25 -1.07 -8.85 1.76
C GLN A 25 0.35 -8.58 1.24
N TYR A 26 0.63 -7.31 1.03
CA TYR A 26 1.93 -6.75 0.69
C TYR A 26 2.34 -5.74 1.76
N ILE A 27 3.64 -5.56 1.97
CA ILE A 27 4.19 -4.70 3.01
C ILE A 27 5.36 -3.87 2.47
N THR A 28 5.47 -2.64 2.97
CA THR A 28 6.67 -1.83 2.90
C THR A 28 6.85 -1.08 4.22
N HIS A 29 8.05 -0.52 4.43
CA HIS A 29 8.35 0.35 5.55
C HIS A 29 9.04 1.59 5.01
N TRP A 30 8.61 2.77 5.47
CA TRP A 30 9.29 4.04 5.19
C TRP A 30 9.50 4.77 6.50
N ASP A 31 10.70 5.31 6.71
CA ASP A 31 11.14 5.82 8.02
C ASP A 31 10.20 6.89 8.62
N ASN A 32 9.59 7.73 7.77
CA ASN A 32 8.70 8.80 8.21
C ASN A 32 7.21 8.42 8.26
N VAL A 33 6.85 7.23 7.79
CA VAL A 33 5.45 6.75 7.76
C VAL A 33 5.24 5.57 8.71
N GLY A 34 6.24 4.70 8.83
CA GLY A 34 6.16 3.42 9.50
C GLY A 34 5.77 2.28 8.56
N GLY A 35 5.17 1.22 9.12
CA GLY A 35 4.77 0.03 8.40
C GLY A 35 3.47 0.23 7.61
N VAL A 36 3.55 0.12 6.27
CA VAL A 36 2.40 0.21 5.38
C VAL A 36 2.05 -1.17 4.84
N TYR A 37 0.84 -1.61 5.11
CA TYR A 37 0.32 -2.92 4.74
C TYR A 37 -0.79 -2.74 3.72
N VAL A 38 -0.78 -3.54 2.64
CA VAL A 38 -1.83 -3.52 1.62
C VAL A 38 -2.34 -4.92 1.38
N THR A 39 -3.59 -5.16 1.76
CA THR A 39 -4.29 -6.41 1.52
C THR A 39 -5.11 -6.32 0.24
N LEU A 40 -4.83 -7.21 -0.72
CA LEU A 40 -5.59 -7.31 -1.95
C LEU A 40 -6.81 -8.24 -1.77
N LYS A 41 -7.98 -7.74 -2.18
CA LYS A 41 -9.25 -8.49 -2.28
C LYS A 41 -9.72 -8.50 -3.74
N PRO A 42 -10.70 -9.33 -4.14
CA PRO A 42 -11.07 -9.54 -5.56
C PRO A 42 -11.36 -8.29 -6.39
N LYS A 43 -11.74 -7.16 -5.75
CA LYS A 43 -12.07 -5.89 -6.42
C LYS A 43 -11.58 -4.64 -5.68
N MET A 44 -10.76 -4.79 -4.65
CA MET A 44 -10.33 -3.66 -3.83
C MET A 44 -8.98 -3.93 -3.18
N ALA A 45 -8.32 -2.87 -2.75
CA ALA A 45 -7.13 -2.89 -1.91
C ALA A 45 -7.44 -2.19 -0.58
N ILE A 46 -7.07 -2.83 0.52
CA ILE A 46 -7.17 -2.26 1.86
C ILE A 46 -5.77 -1.86 2.28
N VAL A 47 -5.53 -0.59 2.55
CA VAL A 47 -4.27 -0.05 3.04
C VAL A 47 -4.40 0.23 4.53
N GLU A 48 -3.44 -0.24 5.31
CA GLU A 48 -3.33 -0.03 6.74
C GLU A 48 -1.96 0.57 7.06
N ILE A 49 -1.93 1.68 7.78
CA ILE A 49 -0.71 2.30 8.32
C ILE A 49 -0.75 2.08 9.82
N LYS A 50 -0.04 1.04 10.30
CA LYS A 50 -0.18 0.56 11.68
C LYS A 50 0.16 1.62 12.71
N ASP A 51 1.26 2.33 12.49
CA ASP A 51 1.77 3.32 13.44
C ASP A 51 0.87 4.56 13.57
N ARG A 52 -0.06 4.75 12.64
CA ARG A 52 -1.00 5.88 12.62
C ARG A 52 -2.45 5.48 12.88
N ASN A 53 -2.73 4.19 13.04
CA ASN A 53 -4.08 3.64 13.17
C ASN A 53 -5.04 4.10 12.05
N VAL A 54 -4.53 4.17 10.80
CA VAL A 54 -5.28 4.64 9.63
C VAL A 54 -5.55 3.48 8.68
N ILE A 55 -6.80 3.39 8.20
CA ILE A 55 -7.24 2.40 7.20
C ILE A 55 -7.91 3.12 6.03
N HIS A 56 -7.50 2.78 4.81
CA HIS A 56 -8.10 3.27 3.57
C HIS A 56 -8.47 2.10 2.64
N VAL A 57 -9.61 2.22 1.95
CA VAL A 57 -10.06 1.22 0.99
C VAL A 57 -10.13 1.84 -0.40
N PHE A 58 -9.48 1.19 -1.37
CA PHE A 58 -9.42 1.64 -2.76
C PHE A 58 -10.09 0.63 -3.67
N LYS A 59 -10.97 1.11 -4.54
CA LYS A 59 -11.59 0.29 -5.61
C LYS A 59 -10.89 0.46 -6.96
N SER A 60 -10.01 1.47 -7.07
CA SER A 60 -9.24 1.77 -8.27
C SER A 60 -7.73 1.68 -8.03
N ALA A 61 -7.00 1.03 -8.95
CA ALA A 61 -5.54 0.99 -8.91
C ALA A 61 -4.91 2.38 -9.08
N LYS A 62 -5.57 3.28 -9.83
CA LYS A 62 -5.12 4.67 -10.02
C LYS A 62 -5.20 5.46 -8.71
N GLU A 63 -6.27 5.29 -7.94
CA GLU A 63 -6.44 5.96 -6.65
C GLU A 63 -5.40 5.44 -5.64
N LEU A 64 -5.16 4.12 -5.62
CA LEU A 64 -4.11 3.53 -4.79
C LEU A 64 -2.72 4.08 -5.15
N ASP A 65 -2.40 4.16 -6.44
CA ASP A 65 -1.11 4.67 -6.93
C ASP A 65 -0.89 6.13 -6.51
N ALA A 66 -1.91 6.98 -6.70
CA ALA A 66 -1.87 8.37 -6.27
C ALA A 66 -1.73 8.51 -4.75
N PHE A 67 -2.49 7.72 -3.98
CA PHE A 67 -2.39 7.71 -2.52
C PHE A 67 -0.99 7.33 -2.04
N ILE A 68 -0.41 6.23 -2.58
CA ILE A 68 0.93 5.77 -2.21
C ILE A 68 1.99 6.83 -2.56
N LYS A 69 1.88 7.44 -3.74
CA LYS A 69 2.80 8.51 -4.16
C LYS A 69 2.74 9.69 -3.20
N ASN A 70 1.53 10.20 -2.92
CA ASN A 70 1.34 11.31 -1.98
C ASN A 70 1.80 10.95 -0.56
N LEU A 71 1.56 9.72 -0.10
CA LEU A 71 1.98 9.25 1.21
C LEU A 71 3.51 9.26 1.34
N ARG A 72 4.23 8.84 0.28
CA ARG A 72 5.70 8.88 0.25
C ARG A 72 6.24 10.30 0.15
N GLU A 73 5.64 11.15 -0.69
CA GLU A 73 6.08 12.54 -0.94
C GLU A 73 5.78 13.48 0.23
N SER A 74 4.59 13.39 0.83
CA SER A 74 4.21 14.18 2.02
C SER A 74 5.04 13.82 3.26
N SER A 75 5.79 12.72 3.17
CA SER A 75 6.65 12.21 4.24
C SER A 75 8.13 12.37 3.92
N ILE A 76 8.49 13.13 2.87
CA ILE A 76 9.87 13.59 2.65
C ILE A 76 10.13 14.71 3.67
N PRO A 77 10.99 14.52 4.68
CA PRO A 77 11.46 15.64 5.48
C PRO A 77 12.29 16.51 4.54
N PHE A 78 12.02 17.81 4.51
CA PHE A 78 12.98 18.75 3.93
C PHE A 78 14.34 18.51 4.61
N MET A 79 15.30 17.99 3.84
CA MET A 79 16.73 18.12 4.11
C MET A 79 17.27 19.24 3.24
#